data_AF-A0A7S1HHN7-F1
#
_entry.id   AF-A0A7S1HHN7-F1
#
_cell.length_a   1.000
_cell.length_b   1.000
_cell.length_c   1.000
_cell.angle_alpha   90.00
_cell.angle_beta   90.00
_cell.angle_gamma   90.00
#
_symmetry.space_group_name_H-M   'P 1'
#
loop_
_entity.id
_entity.type
_entity.pdbx_description
1 polymer ?
#
loop_
_entity_poly.entity_id
_entity_poly.type
_entity_poly.pdbx_seq_one_letter_code
_entity_poly.pdbx_strand_id
1 'polypeptide(L)'
;APHKLADGGEEVGVKPFNPREAAATLQAWMVAHPDFAGSALVWILVGLLLLVVGLIVLTFSEVRVVLVVRDQDFRTDMSAGGYMDTTEKVAELEQREQDTVAARPYLTAGSMIVQFVACICILKPLCDVLDIIGIPSGNCFLTVAFGSFVCAVTMTTFVMALCWSCTRGWAALVLLLIAVSGDLLCPTGSPFLVVIWLCFSGAAFFYYFLWLPEQQEVPDWCQSIGPIKPSMDPVEWHKAAQSATKAGLADLKDASASIPGMKSIVGTAEGG
;
A
#
# COMPACT_ATOMS: atom_id res chain seq x y z
N ALA A 1 8.74 -32.84 18.33
CA ALA A 1 8.87 -33.78 19.46
C ALA A 1 9.07 -32.96 20.73
N PRO A 2 8.30 -33.17 21.81
CA PRO A 2 8.42 -32.35 23.02
C PRO A 2 9.59 -32.87 23.88
N HIS A 3 10.58 -32.02 24.13
CA HIS A 3 11.63 -32.27 25.11
C HIS A 3 11.04 -32.15 26.53
N LYS A 4 11.17 -33.21 27.32
CA LYS A 4 10.99 -33.19 28.78
C LYS A 4 12.06 -32.29 29.38
N LEU A 5 11.65 -31.22 30.06
CA LEU A 5 12.51 -30.43 30.93
C LEU A 5 12.59 -31.11 32.30
N ALA A 6 13.81 -31.39 32.73
CA ALA A 6 14.12 -31.88 34.06
C ALA A 6 14.04 -30.71 35.05
N ASP A 7 13.37 -30.96 36.19
CA ASP A 7 13.35 -30.09 37.35
C ASP A 7 14.76 -29.93 37.91
N GLY A 8 15.36 -28.78 37.64
CA GLY A 8 16.58 -28.29 38.26
C GLY A 8 16.52 -26.78 38.27
N GLY A 9 16.14 -26.19 39.41
CA GLY A 9 16.01 -24.76 39.61
C GLY A 9 17.36 -24.04 39.62
N GLU A 10 18.08 -24.06 38.49
CA GLU A 10 19.03 -23.01 38.17
C GLU A 10 18.21 -21.80 37.71
N GLU A 11 18.32 -20.68 38.42
CA GLU A 11 17.94 -19.40 37.84
C GLU A 11 18.80 -19.22 36.59
N VAL A 12 18.23 -19.56 35.43
CA VAL A 12 18.83 -19.29 34.12
C VAL A 12 18.86 -17.77 34.00
N GLY A 13 19.93 -17.17 34.53
CA GLY A 13 20.19 -15.75 34.39
C GLY A 13 20.13 -15.43 32.91
N VAL A 14 19.17 -14.59 32.53
CA VAL A 14 18.98 -14.18 31.13
C VAL A 14 20.28 -13.51 30.69
N LYS A 15 21.11 -14.24 29.94
CA LYS A 15 22.39 -13.72 29.42
C LYS A 15 22.04 -12.51 28.55
N PRO A 16 22.60 -11.32 28.80
CA PRO A 16 22.30 -10.14 28.00
C PRO A 16 22.66 -10.41 26.53
N PHE A 17 21.78 -9.99 25.61
CA PHE A 17 21.99 -10.19 24.18
C PHE A 17 23.31 -9.55 23.72
N ASN A 18 24.18 -10.35 23.11
CA ASN A 18 25.45 -9.88 22.57
C ASN A 18 25.41 -9.92 21.03
N PRO A 19 25.34 -8.77 20.34
CA PRO A 19 25.20 -8.73 18.88
C PRO A 19 26.42 -9.31 18.15
N ARG A 20 27.62 -9.26 18.77
CA ARG A 20 28.83 -9.85 18.17
C ARG A 20 28.78 -11.38 18.18
N GLU A 21 28.28 -11.96 19.28
CA GLU A 21 28.10 -13.40 19.42
C GLU A 21 27.02 -13.89 18.45
N ALA A 22 25.90 -13.17 18.34
CA ALA A 22 24.83 -13.49 17.39
C ALA A 22 25.31 -13.44 15.93
N ALA A 23 26.07 -12.42 15.54
CA ALA A 23 26.64 -12.32 14.19
C ALA A 23 27.61 -13.46 13.87
N ALA A 24 28.47 -13.85 14.83
CA ALA A 24 29.40 -14.96 14.66
C ALA A 24 28.66 -16.30 14.51
N THR A 25 27.62 -16.54 15.32
CA THR A 25 26.76 -17.72 15.21
C THR A 25 26.08 -17.80 13.85
N LEU A 26 25.49 -16.68 13.40
CA LEU A 26 24.84 -16.61 12.10
C LEU A 26 25.83 -16.87 10.96
N GLN A 27 27.02 -16.26 11.00
CA GLN A 27 28.04 -16.46 9.98
C GLN A 27 28.51 -17.92 9.92
N ALA A 28 28.77 -18.54 11.07
CA ALA A 28 29.15 -19.95 11.14
C ALA A 28 28.05 -20.86 10.59
N TRP A 29 26.79 -20.55 10.91
CA TRP A 29 25.64 -21.31 10.43
C TRP A 29 25.45 -21.16 8.91
N MET A 30 25.62 -19.95 8.35
CA MET A 30 25.55 -19.69 6.91
C MET A 30 26.62 -20.43 6.11
N VAL A 31 27.84 -20.55 6.66
CA VAL A 31 28.92 -21.32 6.03
C VAL A 31 28.57 -22.82 5.99
N ALA A 32 27.91 -23.32 7.03
CA ALA A 32 27.46 -24.71 7.08
C ALA A 32 26.23 -24.98 6.19
N HIS A 33 25.41 -23.97 5.90
CA HIS A 33 24.16 -24.08 5.14
C HIS A 33 24.08 -23.03 4.01
N PRO A 34 24.88 -23.16 2.94
CA PRO A 34 24.91 -22.19 1.85
C PRO A 34 23.55 -22.03 1.12
N ASP A 35 22.75 -23.10 1.07
CA ASP A 35 21.43 -23.10 0.42
C ASP A 35 20.43 -22.16 1.13
N PHE A 36 20.57 -21.98 2.44
CA PHE A 36 19.71 -21.07 3.20
C PHE A 36 19.96 -19.62 2.78
N ALA A 37 21.22 -19.20 2.67
CA ALA A 37 21.57 -17.84 2.28
C ALA A 37 21.03 -17.53 0.88
N GLY A 38 21.14 -18.49 -0.04
CA GLY A 38 20.55 -18.38 -1.38
C GLY A 38 19.03 -18.24 -1.34
N SER A 39 18.34 -19.10 -0.59
CA SER A 39 16.87 -19.06 -0.47
C SER A 39 16.37 -17.76 0.17
N ALA A 40 16.98 -17.33 1.28
CA ALA A 40 16.65 -16.08 1.96
C ALA A 40 16.82 -14.87 1.04
N LEU A 41 17.91 -14.82 0.28
CA LEU A 41 18.16 -13.75 -0.69
C LEU A 41 17.09 -13.72 -1.78
N VAL A 42 16.68 -14.89 -2.30
CA VAL A 42 15.62 -14.98 -3.32
C VAL A 42 14.29 -14.42 -2.78
N TRP A 43 13.90 -14.78 -1.55
CA TRP A 43 12.67 -14.24 -0.93
C TRP A 43 12.72 -12.72 -0.76
N ILE A 44 13.86 -12.19 -0.31
CA ILE A 44 14.06 -10.73 -0.17
C ILE A 44 13.97 -10.05 -1.53
N LEU A 45 14.62 -10.59 -2.56
CA LEU A 45 14.59 -10.03 -3.92
C LEU A 45 13.17 -10.03 -4.51
N VAL A 46 12.45 -11.15 -4.38
CA VAL A 46 11.04 -11.26 -4.82
C VAL A 46 10.19 -10.24 -4.07
N GLY A 47 10.34 -10.15 -2.75
CA GLY A 47 9.63 -9.17 -1.93
C GLY A 47 9.93 -7.73 -2.35
N LEU A 48 11.20 -7.38 -2.59
CA LEU A 48 11.59 -6.04 -3.04
C LEU A 48 11.00 -5.70 -4.42
N LEU A 49 11.00 -6.63 -5.37
CA LEU A 49 10.39 -6.42 -6.68
C LEU A 49 8.88 -6.18 -6.56
N LEU A 50 8.18 -7.00 -5.77
CA LEU A 50 6.75 -6.82 -5.50
C LEU A 50 6.47 -5.48 -4.81
N LEU A 51 7.31 -5.08 -3.85
CA LEU A 51 7.19 -3.81 -3.15
C LEU A 51 7.28 -2.63 -4.13
N VAL A 52 8.29 -2.63 -5.00
CA VAL A 52 8.50 -1.59 -6.01
C VAL A 52 7.31 -1.52 -6.97
N VAL A 53 6.82 -2.67 -7.48
CA VAL A 53 5.65 -2.71 -8.36
C VAL A 53 4.42 -2.15 -7.65
N GLY A 54 4.15 -2.57 -6.41
CA GLY A 54 3.02 -2.08 -5.62
C GLY A 54 3.07 -0.57 -5.38
N LEU A 55 4.25 -0.02 -5.11
CA LEU A 55 4.46 1.42 -4.93
C LEU A 55 4.28 2.22 -6.23
N ILE A 56 4.78 1.70 -7.36
CA ILE A 56 4.60 2.34 -8.67
C ILE A 56 3.12 2.40 -9.04
N VAL A 57 2.40 1.27 -8.93
CA VAL A 57 0.97 1.19 -9.23
C VAL A 57 0.18 2.12 -8.32
N LEU A 58 0.50 2.15 -7.02
CA LEU A 58 -0.17 3.03 -6.05
C LEU A 58 0.06 4.50 -6.41
N THR A 59 1.32 4.90 -6.59
CA THR A 59 1.69 6.29 -6.92
C THR A 59 1.05 6.74 -8.22
N PHE A 60 1.09 5.91 -9.26
CA PHE A 60 0.47 6.21 -10.54
C PHE A 60 -1.05 6.40 -10.39
N SER A 61 -1.72 5.50 -9.66
CA SER A 61 -3.16 5.58 -9.44
C SER A 61 -3.57 6.84 -8.67
N GLU A 62 -2.80 7.22 -7.64
CA GLU A 62 -3.10 8.38 -6.81
C GLU A 62 -2.78 9.70 -7.54
N VAL A 63 -1.64 9.80 -8.23
CA VAL A 63 -1.29 11.00 -9.03
C VAL A 63 -2.34 11.26 -10.10
N ARG A 64 -2.81 10.21 -10.80
CA ARG A 64 -3.86 10.35 -11.82
C ARG A 64 -5.14 10.94 -11.23
N VAL A 65 -5.58 10.43 -10.08
CA VAL A 65 -6.80 10.91 -9.42
C VAL A 65 -6.63 12.33 -8.90
N VAL A 66 -5.47 12.65 -8.32
CA VAL A 66 -5.14 14.01 -7.87
C VAL A 66 -5.24 15.01 -9.03
N LEU A 67 -4.75 14.65 -10.21
CA LEU A 67 -4.86 15.51 -11.41
C LEU A 67 -6.31 15.71 -11.85
N VAL A 68 -7.12 14.65 -11.86
CA VAL A 68 -8.55 14.72 -12.22
C VAL A 68 -9.32 15.57 -11.22
N VAL A 69 -9.17 15.30 -9.92
CA VAL A 69 -9.86 16.05 -8.86
C VAL A 69 -9.46 17.53 -8.88
N ARG A 70 -8.18 17.84 -9.14
CA ARG A 70 -7.74 19.23 -9.28
C ARG A 70 -8.43 19.94 -10.45
N ASP A 71 -8.62 19.25 -11.56
CA ASP A 71 -9.30 19.83 -12.74
C ASP A 71 -10.81 19.99 -12.51
N GLN A 72 -11.42 19.08 -11.75
CA GLN A 72 -12.79 19.22 -11.25
C GLN A 72 -12.93 20.43 -10.34
N ASP A 73 -12.07 20.56 -9.33
CA ASP A 73 -12.06 21.70 -8.39
C ASP A 73 -11.93 23.03 -9.15
N PHE A 74 -11.00 23.11 -10.10
CA PHE A 74 -10.80 24.32 -10.92
C PHE A 74 -12.05 24.69 -11.74
N ARG A 75 -12.74 23.72 -12.32
CA ARG A 75 -13.99 23.98 -13.07
C ARG A 75 -15.14 24.37 -12.17
N THR A 76 -15.26 23.73 -11.00
CA THR A 76 -16.27 24.11 -10.00
C THR A 76 -16.06 25.56 -9.57
N ASP A 77 -14.82 25.97 -9.30
CA ASP A 77 -14.49 27.36 -8.95
C ASP A 77 -14.81 28.34 -10.09
N MET A 78 -14.47 28.01 -11.34
CA MET A 78 -14.79 28.86 -12.49
C MET A 78 -16.29 28.99 -12.72
N SER A 79 -17.04 27.89 -12.56
CA SER A 79 -18.49 27.89 -12.72
C SER A 79 -19.17 28.69 -11.60
N ALA A 80 -18.73 28.52 -10.35
CA ALA A 80 -19.22 29.30 -9.21
C ALA A 80 -18.91 30.80 -9.37
N GLY A 81 -17.77 31.14 -9.98
CA GLY A 81 -17.40 32.52 -10.32
C GLY A 81 -18.14 33.11 -11.52
N GLY A 82 -18.99 32.33 -12.22
CA GLY A 82 -19.72 32.78 -13.41
C GLY A 82 -18.84 32.93 -14.66
N TYR A 83 -17.63 32.34 -14.66
CA TYR A 83 -16.70 32.39 -15.79
C TYR A 83 -16.91 31.24 -16.80
N MET A 84 -17.73 30.24 -16.44
CA MET A 84 -17.95 29.05 -17.25
C MET A 84 -19.40 28.55 -17.13
N ASP A 85 -20.08 28.45 -18.27
CA ASP A 85 -21.43 27.89 -18.36
C ASP A 85 -21.41 26.36 -18.35
N THR A 86 -22.39 25.75 -17.68
CA THR A 86 -22.63 24.31 -17.69
C THR A 86 -23.18 23.90 -19.05
N THR A 87 -22.33 23.32 -19.89
CA THR A 87 -22.71 22.82 -21.22
C THR A 87 -22.78 21.29 -21.23
N GLU A 88 -23.51 20.71 -22.18
CA GLU A 88 -23.61 19.25 -22.36
C GLU A 88 -22.23 18.56 -22.49
N LYS A 89 -21.26 19.25 -23.12
CA LYS A 89 -19.88 18.76 -23.25
C LYS A 89 -19.15 18.69 -21.90
N VAL A 90 -19.47 19.57 -20.96
CA VAL A 90 -18.88 19.55 -19.61
C VAL A 90 -19.42 18.36 -18.82
N ALA A 91 -20.72 18.08 -18.94
CA ALA A 91 -21.34 16.91 -18.34
C ALA A 91 -20.76 15.59 -18.91
N GLU A 92 -20.53 15.51 -20.23
CA GLU A 92 -19.89 14.35 -20.85
C GLU A 92 -18.45 14.16 -20.35
N LEU A 93 -17.68 15.24 -20.23
CA LEU A 93 -16.31 15.21 -19.70
C LEU A 93 -16.27 14.75 -18.25
N GLU A 94 -17.16 15.28 -17.40
CA GLU A 94 -17.27 14.91 -16.00
C GLU A 94 -17.58 13.42 -15.83
N GLN A 95 -18.47 12.87 -16.67
CA GLN A 95 -18.78 11.44 -16.66
C GLN A 95 -17.57 10.58 -17.04
N ARG A 96 -16.81 10.96 -18.09
CA ARG A 96 -15.60 10.23 -18.50
C ARG A 96 -14.51 10.26 -17.43
N GLU A 97 -14.39 11.35 -16.70
CA GLU A 97 -13.48 11.47 -15.57
C GLU A 97 -13.91 10.63 -14.38
N GLN A 98 -15.20 10.61 -14.06
CA GLN A 98 -15.76 9.73 -13.04
C GLN A 98 -15.48 8.25 -13.35
N ASP A 99 -15.69 7.83 -14.60
CA ASP A 99 -15.37 6.47 -15.06
C ASP A 99 -13.88 6.15 -14.94
N THR A 100 -13.02 7.16 -15.06
CA THR A 100 -11.57 7.03 -14.93
C THR A 100 -11.13 6.86 -13.48
N VAL A 101 -11.77 7.56 -12.53
CA VAL A 101 -11.45 7.45 -11.10
C VAL A 101 -12.12 6.25 -10.43
N ALA A 102 -13.14 5.65 -11.04
CA ALA A 102 -13.85 4.48 -10.51
C ALA A 102 -12.95 3.26 -10.22
N ALA A 103 -11.85 3.11 -10.97
CA ALA A 103 -10.89 2.02 -10.79
C ALA A 103 -9.98 2.20 -9.56
N ARG A 104 -9.86 3.42 -9.02
CA ARG A 104 -8.88 3.77 -7.99
C ARG A 104 -9.00 2.93 -6.71
N PRO A 105 -10.17 2.71 -6.10
CA PRO A 105 -10.26 1.92 -4.86
C PRO A 105 -9.67 0.52 -5.02
N TYR A 106 -9.88 -0.09 -6.19
CA TYR A 106 -9.35 -1.41 -6.51
C TYR A 106 -7.85 -1.41 -6.73
N LEU A 107 -7.31 -0.41 -7.43
CA LEU A 107 -5.86 -0.26 -7.60
C LEU A 107 -5.16 -0.01 -6.26
N THR A 108 -5.74 0.82 -5.40
CA THR A 108 -5.22 1.12 -4.06
C THR A 108 -5.22 -0.14 -3.19
N ALA A 109 -6.35 -0.85 -3.12
CA ALA A 109 -6.45 -2.09 -2.35
C ALA A 109 -5.54 -3.19 -2.89
N GLY A 110 -5.46 -3.33 -4.22
CA GLY A 110 -4.56 -4.26 -4.89
C GLY A 110 -3.09 -3.96 -4.58
N SER A 111 -2.67 -2.69 -4.68
CA SER A 111 -1.33 -2.25 -4.29
C SER A 111 -1.03 -2.54 -2.82
N MET A 112 -1.98 -2.30 -1.91
CA MET A 112 -1.80 -2.59 -0.48
C MET A 112 -1.61 -4.10 -0.23
N ILE A 113 -2.39 -4.96 -0.91
CA ILE A 113 -2.23 -6.42 -0.82
C ILE A 113 -0.87 -6.85 -1.37
N VAL A 114 -0.43 -6.29 -2.49
CA VAL A 114 0.90 -6.58 -3.07
C VAL A 114 2.02 -6.15 -2.10
N GLN A 115 1.91 -4.98 -1.49
CA GLN A 115 2.85 -4.49 -0.47
C GLN A 115 2.85 -5.39 0.78
N PHE A 116 1.69 -5.89 1.20
CA PHE A 116 1.56 -6.83 2.31
C PHE A 116 2.32 -8.14 2.04
N VAL A 117 2.09 -8.74 0.86
CA VAL A 117 2.80 -9.96 0.45
C VAL A 117 4.31 -9.69 0.31
N ALA A 118 4.70 -8.54 -0.25
CA ALA A 118 6.08 -8.12 -0.36
C ALA A 118 6.78 -8.06 1.00
N CYS A 119 6.13 -7.45 1.99
CA CYS A 119 6.65 -7.37 3.36
C CYS A 119 6.78 -8.76 3.99
N ILE A 120 5.83 -9.67 3.78
CA ILE A 120 5.94 -11.06 4.27
C ILE A 120 7.17 -11.74 3.66
N CYS A 121 7.39 -11.60 2.35
CA CYS A 121 8.55 -12.16 1.66
C CYS A 121 9.88 -11.63 2.22
N ILE A 122 9.94 -10.35 2.57
CA ILE A 122 11.14 -9.70 3.16
C ILE A 122 11.35 -10.12 4.62
N LEU A 123 10.27 -10.19 5.41
CA LEU A 123 10.33 -10.42 6.84
C LEU A 123 10.38 -11.89 7.24
N LYS A 124 9.91 -12.81 6.38
CA LYS A 124 9.94 -14.25 6.69
C LYS A 124 11.36 -14.78 6.96
N PRO A 125 12.39 -14.50 6.13
CA PRO A 125 13.75 -14.96 6.41
C PRO A 125 14.32 -14.44 7.73
N LEU A 126 13.87 -13.27 8.20
CA LEU A 126 14.29 -12.72 9.49
C LEU A 126 13.81 -13.59 10.66
N CYS A 127 12.65 -14.25 10.56
CA CYS A 127 12.22 -15.23 11.57
C CYS A 127 13.21 -16.38 11.70
N ASP A 128 13.61 -16.95 10.56
CA ASP A 128 14.53 -18.08 10.54
C ASP A 128 15.90 -17.66 11.14
N VAL A 129 16.35 -16.44 10.85
CA VAL A 129 17.57 -15.86 11.43
C VAL A 129 17.46 -15.68 12.95
N LEU A 130 16.32 -15.20 13.47
CA LEU A 130 16.09 -15.02 14.90
C LEU A 130 16.15 -16.35 15.66
N ASP A 131 15.58 -17.40 15.07
CA ASP A 131 15.62 -18.75 15.65
C ASP A 131 17.06 -19.31 15.64
N ILE A 132 17.86 -19.05 14.60
CA ILE A 132 19.28 -19.46 14.51
C ILE A 132 20.13 -18.81 15.62
N ILE A 133 19.92 -17.52 15.90
CA ILE A 133 20.68 -16.80 16.94
C ILE A 133 20.15 -17.08 18.36
N GLY A 134 19.13 -17.93 18.50
CA GLY A 134 18.60 -18.38 19.79
C GLY A 134 17.81 -17.31 20.54
N ILE A 135 17.31 -16.28 19.85
CA ILE A 135 16.35 -15.36 20.45
C ILE A 135 14.98 -16.04 20.37
N PRO A 136 14.31 -16.33 21.50
CA PRO A 136 12.96 -16.85 21.47
C PRO A 136 12.04 -15.81 20.86
N SER A 137 11.84 -15.91 19.54
CA SER A 137 10.75 -15.25 18.87
C SER A 137 9.47 -15.98 19.31
N GLY A 138 8.39 -15.25 19.63
CA GLY A 138 7.12 -15.89 19.96
C GLY A 138 6.54 -16.64 18.76
N ASN A 139 5.24 -16.52 18.51
CA ASN A 139 4.68 -16.93 17.21
C ASN A 139 5.22 -15.99 16.11
N CYS A 140 6.42 -16.24 15.58
CA CYS A 140 7.09 -15.36 14.62
C CYS A 140 6.24 -15.10 13.38
N PHE A 141 5.47 -16.11 12.96
CA PHE A 141 4.48 -15.97 11.88
C PHE A 141 3.44 -14.87 12.16
N LEU A 142 2.91 -14.79 13.39
CA LEU A 142 1.96 -13.74 13.75
C LEU A 142 2.63 -12.37 13.72
N THR A 143 3.85 -12.25 14.25
CA THR A 143 4.62 -11.00 14.22
C THR A 143 4.89 -10.55 12.78
N VAL A 144 5.28 -11.46 11.89
CA VAL A 144 5.50 -11.16 10.47
C VAL A 144 4.19 -10.78 9.79
N ALA A 145 3.10 -11.51 10.02
CA ALA A 145 1.81 -11.20 9.40
C ALA A 145 1.28 -9.84 9.87
N PHE A 146 1.19 -9.60 11.18
CA PHE A 146 0.71 -8.32 11.70
C PHE A 146 1.64 -7.16 11.36
N GLY A 147 2.96 -7.35 11.49
CA GLY A 147 3.95 -6.34 11.12
C GLY A 147 3.89 -5.99 9.64
N SER A 148 3.82 -6.99 8.75
CA SER A 148 3.66 -6.77 7.31
C SER A 148 2.37 -6.03 6.98
N PHE A 149 1.27 -6.33 7.68
CA PHE A 149 0.00 -5.66 7.46
C PHE A 149 0.05 -4.19 7.87
N VAL A 150 0.60 -3.90 9.05
CA VAL A 150 0.81 -2.52 9.50
C VAL A 150 1.73 -1.77 8.53
N CYS A 151 2.86 -2.37 8.14
CA CYS A 151 3.78 -1.77 7.16
C CYS A 151 3.09 -1.48 5.82
N ALA A 152 2.24 -2.38 5.32
CA ALA A 152 1.51 -2.15 4.06
C ALA A 152 0.51 -0.99 4.19
N VAL A 153 -0.22 -0.92 5.32
CA VAL A 153 -1.17 0.18 5.58
C VAL A 153 -0.42 1.50 5.75
N THR A 154 0.69 1.53 6.49
CA THR A 154 1.46 2.76 6.73
C THR A 154 2.14 3.24 5.46
N MET A 155 2.74 2.35 4.66
CA MET A 155 3.30 2.71 3.35
C MET A 155 2.22 3.23 2.40
N THR A 156 1.06 2.57 2.35
CA THR A 156 -0.05 2.99 1.48
C THR A 156 -0.54 4.38 1.88
N THR A 157 -0.83 4.59 3.17
CA THR A 157 -1.30 5.89 3.67
C THR A 157 -0.24 6.99 3.56
N PHE A 158 1.05 6.66 3.71
CA PHE A 158 2.15 7.60 3.50
C PHE A 158 2.25 8.06 2.03
N VAL A 159 2.22 7.13 1.08
CA VAL A 159 2.27 7.46 -0.35
C VAL A 159 1.04 8.29 -0.74
N MET A 160 -0.15 7.92 -0.26
CA MET A 160 -1.36 8.72 -0.46
C MET A 160 -1.18 10.12 0.14
N ALA A 161 -0.68 10.26 1.37
CA ALA A 161 -0.43 11.56 1.98
C ALA A 161 0.49 12.45 1.12
N LEU A 162 1.56 11.88 0.55
CA LEU A 162 2.46 12.60 -0.34
C LEU A 162 1.76 13.06 -1.62
N CYS A 163 1.00 12.17 -2.28
CA CYS A 163 0.28 12.51 -3.51
C CYS A 163 -0.77 13.62 -3.29
N TRP A 164 -1.47 13.60 -2.15
CA TRP A 164 -2.55 14.54 -1.83
C TRP A 164 -2.10 15.81 -1.12
N SER A 165 -0.84 15.90 -0.68
CA SER A 165 -0.31 17.04 0.07
C SER A 165 -0.47 18.38 -0.66
N CYS A 166 -0.43 18.37 -1.99
CA CYS A 166 -0.53 19.57 -2.82
C CYS A 166 -1.96 20.08 -3.04
N THR A 167 -2.97 19.22 -2.95
CA THR A 167 -4.37 19.58 -3.28
C THR A 167 -5.29 19.55 -2.08
N ARG A 168 -5.07 18.62 -1.14
CA ARG A 168 -5.93 18.37 0.02
C ARG A 168 -5.08 18.20 1.28
N GLY A 169 -4.49 19.30 1.75
CA GLY A 169 -3.54 19.32 2.88
C GLY A 169 -4.07 18.71 4.18
N TRP A 170 -5.35 18.91 4.52
CA TRP A 170 -5.95 18.34 5.75
C TRP A 170 -6.13 16.83 5.63
N ALA A 171 -6.58 16.35 4.47
CA ALA A 171 -6.67 14.91 4.21
C ALA A 171 -5.30 14.24 4.25
N ALA A 172 -4.30 14.86 3.62
CA ALA A 172 -2.91 14.40 3.65
C ALA A 172 -2.36 14.34 5.08
N LEU A 173 -2.68 15.31 5.94
CA LEU A 173 -2.26 15.33 7.33
C LEU A 173 -2.87 14.15 8.12
N VAL A 174 -4.15 13.85 7.95
CA VAL A 174 -4.79 12.69 8.59
C VAL A 174 -4.12 11.39 8.15
N LEU A 175 -3.89 11.21 6.85
CA LEU A 175 -3.20 10.02 6.31
C LEU A 175 -1.76 9.91 6.84
N LEU A 176 -1.04 11.04 6.94
CA LEU A 176 0.31 11.07 7.47
C LEU A 176 0.34 10.72 8.96
N LEU A 177 -0.64 11.18 9.76
CA LEU A 177 -0.76 10.80 11.17
C LEU A 177 -1.00 9.29 11.33
N ILE A 178 -1.84 8.69 10.47
CA ILE A 178 -2.04 7.24 10.44
C ILE A 178 -0.71 6.56 10.11
N ALA A 179 -0.02 6.99 9.04
CA ALA A 179 1.26 6.40 8.63
C ALA A 179 2.33 6.44 9.74
N VAL A 180 2.56 7.62 10.34
CA VAL A 180 3.58 7.82 11.37
C VAL A 180 3.23 7.06 12.65
N SER A 181 1.96 7.10 13.08
CA SER A 181 1.55 6.38 14.30
C SER A 181 1.67 4.86 14.15
N GLY A 182 1.43 4.31 12.97
CA GLY A 182 1.66 2.89 12.70
C GLY A 182 3.14 2.53 12.65
N ASP A 183 3.98 3.39 12.07
CA ASP A 183 5.43 3.16 12.01
C ASP A 183 6.08 3.20 13.41
N LEU A 184 5.62 4.10 14.28
CA LEU A 184 6.02 4.14 15.70
C LEU A 184 5.58 2.88 16.48
N LEU A 185 4.56 2.18 16.00
CA LEU A 185 4.03 0.98 16.63
C LEU A 185 4.81 -0.28 16.26
N CYS A 186 5.35 -0.35 15.04
CA CYS A 186 6.07 -1.52 14.51
C CYS A 186 7.20 -2.01 15.44
N PRO A 187 8.07 -1.15 16.01
CA PRO A 187 9.14 -1.58 16.91
C PRO A 187 8.66 -2.19 18.23
N THR A 188 7.42 -1.92 18.65
CA THR A 188 6.90 -2.41 19.94
C THR A 188 6.68 -3.93 19.94
N GLY A 189 6.51 -4.54 18.76
CA GLY A 189 6.27 -5.98 18.61
C GLY A 189 4.98 -6.48 19.29
N SER A 190 4.12 -5.59 19.80
CA SER A 190 2.93 -5.96 20.56
C SER A 190 1.71 -6.11 19.64
N PRO A 191 1.20 -7.33 19.41
CA PRO A 191 0.04 -7.53 18.54
C PRO A 191 -1.23 -6.88 19.08
N PHE A 192 -1.34 -6.73 20.41
CA PHE A 192 -2.47 -6.06 21.05
C PHE A 192 -2.52 -4.57 20.70
N LEU A 193 -1.37 -3.89 20.76
CA LEU A 193 -1.28 -2.49 20.36
C LEU A 193 -1.60 -2.33 18.87
N VAL A 194 -1.14 -3.26 18.02
CA VAL A 194 -1.47 -3.29 16.59
C VAL A 194 -2.98 -3.36 16.36
N VAL A 195 -3.69 -4.25 17.05
CA VAL A 195 -5.15 -4.36 16.90
C VAL A 195 -5.86 -3.09 17.34
N ILE A 196 -5.46 -2.51 18.48
CA ILE A 196 -6.01 -1.23 18.94
C ILE A 196 -5.79 -0.13 17.89
N TRP A 197 -4.57 0.00 17.40
CA TRP A 197 -4.23 0.98 16.37
C TRP A 197 -5.03 0.76 15.09
N LEU A 198 -5.22 -0.48 14.64
CA LEU A 198 -6.06 -0.79 13.47
C LEU A 198 -7.51 -0.36 13.68
N CYS A 199 -8.09 -0.60 14.85
CA CYS A 199 -9.43 -0.13 15.16
C CYS A 199 -9.53 1.39 15.15
N PHE A 200 -8.58 2.10 15.79
CA PHE A 200 -8.58 3.56 15.83
C PHE A 200 -8.33 4.18 14.46
N SER A 201 -7.32 3.72 13.71
CA SER A 201 -7.00 4.20 12.37
C SER A 201 -8.10 3.89 11.38
N GLY A 202 -8.71 2.70 11.46
CA GLY A 202 -9.87 2.33 10.65
C GLY A 202 -11.09 3.21 10.95
N ALA A 203 -11.37 3.47 12.22
CA ALA A 203 -12.45 4.37 12.63
C ALA A 203 -12.19 5.82 12.19
N ALA A 204 -10.96 6.32 12.35
CA ALA A 204 -10.56 7.66 11.91
C ALA A 204 -10.68 7.79 10.38
N PHE A 205 -10.23 6.78 9.64
CA PHE A 205 -10.35 6.74 8.18
C PHE A 205 -11.83 6.72 7.75
N PHE A 206 -12.64 5.85 8.34
CA PHE A 206 -14.07 5.77 8.06
C PHE A 206 -14.78 7.10 8.36
N TYR A 207 -14.52 7.67 9.54
CA TYR A 207 -15.11 8.92 9.97
C TYR A 207 -14.75 10.05 8.99
N TYR A 208 -13.46 10.25 8.72
CA TYR A 208 -12.99 11.39 7.94
C TYR A 208 -13.33 11.27 6.45
N PHE A 209 -13.17 10.09 5.86
CA PHE A 209 -13.27 9.93 4.41
C PHE A 209 -14.61 9.37 3.91
N LEU A 210 -15.38 8.69 4.75
CA LEU A 210 -16.63 8.05 4.33
C LEU A 210 -17.86 8.67 4.96
N TRP A 211 -17.79 9.07 6.24
CA TRP A 211 -18.97 9.56 6.96
C TRP A 211 -19.10 11.09 6.94
N LEU A 212 -18.00 11.81 7.16
CA LEU A 212 -17.99 13.27 7.21
C LEU A 212 -18.38 13.93 5.87
N PRO A 213 -17.93 13.43 4.69
CA PRO A 213 -18.33 14.00 3.40
C PRO A 213 -19.82 13.81 3.04
N GLU A 214 -20.53 12.91 3.74
CA GLU A 214 -21.96 12.65 3.52
C GLU A 214 -22.89 13.52 4.37
N GLN A 215 -22.34 14.33 5.28
CA GLN A 215 -23.13 15.23 6.14
C GLN A 215 -23.65 16.44 5.36
N GLN A 216 -24.80 16.98 5.79
CA GLN A 216 -25.37 18.20 5.19
C GLN A 216 -24.49 19.44 5.41
N GLU A 217 -23.85 19.51 6.57
CA GLU A 217 -22.90 20.56 6.93
C GLU A 217 -21.52 19.95 7.04
N VAL A 218 -20.73 20.09 5.97
CA VAL A 218 -19.36 19.60 5.91
C VAL A 218 -18.44 20.72 6.40
N PRO A 219 -17.63 20.50 7.46
CA PRO A 219 -16.70 21.51 7.94
C PRO A 219 -15.66 21.90 6.88
N ASP A 220 -15.18 23.14 6.87
CA ASP A 220 -14.22 23.66 5.87
C ASP A 220 -12.89 22.88 5.80
N TRP A 221 -12.50 22.24 6.92
CA TRP A 221 -11.29 21.41 6.98
C TRP A 221 -11.53 19.99 6.42
N CYS A 222 -12.77 19.57 6.22
CA CYS A 222 -13.10 18.27 5.65
C CYS A 222 -12.84 18.28 4.14
N GLN A 223 -11.73 17.66 3.77
CA GLN A 223 -11.28 17.58 2.39
C GLN A 223 -11.47 16.15 1.87
N SER A 224 -12.41 15.97 0.94
CA SER A 224 -12.56 14.69 0.23
C SER A 224 -11.37 14.44 -0.68
N ILE A 225 -10.90 13.19 -0.71
CA ILE A 225 -9.88 12.73 -1.66
C ILE A 225 -10.52 12.02 -2.85
N GLY A 226 -11.81 12.28 -3.15
CA GLY A 226 -12.55 11.61 -4.22
C GLY A 226 -13.15 10.26 -3.79
N PRO A 227 -13.66 9.46 -4.73
CA PRO A 227 -14.33 8.20 -4.40
C PRO A 227 -13.33 7.19 -3.82
N ILE A 228 -13.63 6.69 -2.62
CA ILE A 228 -12.87 5.64 -1.93
C ILE A 228 -13.70 4.36 -1.81
N LYS A 229 -15.03 4.45 -1.79
CA LYS A 229 -15.90 3.27 -1.67
C LYS A 229 -15.77 2.44 -2.95
N PRO A 230 -15.20 1.21 -2.90
CA PRO A 230 -15.34 0.29 -4.00
C PRO A 230 -16.83 -0.03 -4.12
N SER A 231 -17.35 -0.03 -5.35
CA SER A 231 -18.65 -0.64 -5.57
C SER A 231 -18.58 -2.12 -5.21
N MET A 232 -19.67 -2.70 -4.72
CA MET A 232 -19.78 -4.15 -4.52
C MET A 232 -20.50 -4.83 -5.70
N ASP A 233 -20.92 -4.05 -6.70
CA ASP A 233 -21.58 -4.60 -7.89
C ASP A 233 -20.53 -5.22 -8.84
N PRO A 234 -20.56 -6.54 -9.08
CA PRO A 234 -19.62 -7.20 -10.00
C PRO A 234 -19.70 -6.67 -11.44
N VAL A 235 -20.84 -6.10 -11.86
CA VAL A 235 -20.97 -5.46 -13.18
C VAL A 235 -20.13 -4.18 -13.24
N GLU A 236 -20.15 -3.39 -12.17
CA GLU A 236 -19.32 -2.19 -12.06
C GLU A 236 -17.83 -2.54 -11.95
N TRP A 237 -17.50 -3.67 -11.33
CA TRP A 237 -16.11 -4.19 -11.31
C TRP A 237 -15.61 -4.48 -12.72
N HIS A 238 -16.41 -5.21 -13.50
CA HIS A 238 -16.03 -5.57 -14.86
C HIS A 238 -15.88 -4.34 -15.74
N LYS A 239 -16.80 -3.36 -15.59
CA LYS A 239 -16.71 -2.07 -16.29
C LYS A 239 -15.47 -1.28 -15.89
N ALA A 240 -15.18 -1.16 -14.59
CA ALA A 240 -14.00 -0.42 -14.09
C ALA A 240 -12.68 -1.07 -14.52
N ALA A 241 -12.60 -2.41 -14.52
CA ALA A 241 -11.43 -3.13 -15.01
C ALA A 241 -11.25 -2.95 -16.53
N GLN A 242 -12.33 -3.04 -17.31
CA GLN A 242 -12.27 -2.81 -18.74
C GLN A 242 -11.92 -1.36 -19.08
N SER A 243 -12.46 -0.37 -18.36
CA SER A 243 -12.17 1.05 -18.60
C SER A 243 -10.71 1.37 -18.28
N ALA A 244 -10.19 0.89 -17.16
CA ALA A 244 -8.78 1.04 -16.79
C ALA A 244 -7.84 0.41 -17.83
N THR A 245 -8.19 -0.80 -18.31
CA THR A 245 -7.38 -1.51 -19.30
C THR A 245 -7.41 -0.80 -20.66
N LYS A 246 -8.59 -0.39 -21.14
CA LYS A 246 -8.73 0.33 -22.42
C LYS A 246 -8.05 1.69 -22.39
N ALA A 247 -8.19 2.45 -21.30
CA ALA A 247 -7.52 3.75 -21.15
C ALA A 247 -6.00 3.58 -21.14
N GLY A 248 -5.47 2.63 -20.37
CA GLY A 248 -4.03 2.34 -20.34
C GLY A 248 -3.49 1.87 -21.70
N LEU A 249 -4.26 1.06 -22.44
CA LEU A 249 -3.86 0.61 -23.78
C LEU A 249 -3.85 1.76 -24.79
N ALA A 250 -4.81 2.68 -24.71
CA ALA A 250 -4.88 3.86 -25.57
C ALA A 250 -3.69 4.79 -25.32
N ASP A 251 -3.39 5.08 -24.05
CA ASP A 251 -2.24 5.92 -23.67
C ASP A 251 -0.92 5.29 -24.11
N LEU A 252 -0.77 3.96 -23.98
CA LEU A 252 0.41 3.23 -24.47
C LEU A 252 0.51 3.25 -26.00
N LYS A 253 -0.63 3.15 -26.70
CA LYS A 253 -0.67 3.23 -28.16
C LYS A 253 -0.25 4.61 -28.64
N ASP A 254 -0.76 5.67 -28.01
CA ASP A 254 -0.41 7.05 -28.35
C ASP A 254 1.05 7.36 -28.00
N ALA A 255 1.54 6.89 -26.85
CA ALA A 255 2.95 6.98 -26.49
C ALA A 255 3.85 6.23 -27.49
N SER A 256 3.48 5.01 -27.89
CA SER A 256 4.22 4.22 -28.88
C SER A 256 4.22 4.85 -30.27
N ALA A 257 3.16 5.57 -30.63
CA ALA A 257 3.06 6.31 -31.89
C ALA A 257 3.95 7.57 -31.90
N SER A 258 4.22 8.14 -30.73
CA SER A 258 5.06 9.33 -30.55
C SER A 258 6.58 9.05 -30.57
N ILE A 259 7.01 7.78 -30.42
CA ILE A 259 8.42 7.38 -30.43
C ILE A 259 8.81 6.87 -31.83
N PRO A 260 9.67 7.58 -32.58
CA PRO A 260 10.12 7.12 -33.89
C PRO A 260 10.94 5.82 -33.75
N GLY A 261 10.39 4.69 -34.21
CA GLY A 261 11.09 3.38 -34.25
C GLY A 261 10.41 2.22 -33.50
N MET A 262 9.36 2.46 -32.71
CA MET A 262 8.74 1.43 -31.85
C MET A 262 7.61 0.63 -32.52
N LYS A 263 7.25 0.93 -33.78
CA LYS A 263 6.14 0.31 -34.53
C LYS A 263 6.25 -1.21 -34.72
N SER A 264 7.40 -1.82 -34.47
CA SER A 264 7.65 -3.24 -34.76
C SER A 264 7.18 -4.22 -33.67
N ILE A 265 6.87 -3.78 -32.45
CA ILE A 265 6.64 -4.71 -31.31
C ILE A 265 5.15 -4.92 -31.01
N VAL A 266 4.29 -3.94 -31.31
CA VAL A 266 2.85 -4.02 -30.97
C VAL A 266 2.05 -4.84 -32.00
N GLY A 267 2.53 -4.95 -33.25
CA GLY A 267 1.84 -5.68 -34.32
C GLY A 267 1.78 -7.21 -34.15
N THR A 268 2.54 -7.79 -33.22
CA THR A 268 2.55 -9.23 -32.94
C THR A 268 1.56 -9.65 -31.84
N ALA A 269 0.96 -8.71 -31.11
CA ALA A 269 -0.02 -9.01 -30.05
C ALA A 269 -1.47 -9.13 -30.56
N GLU A 270 -1.75 -8.69 -31.79
CA GLU A 270 -3.10 -8.78 -32.41
C GLU A 270 -3.32 -10.08 -33.23
N GLY A 271 -2.37 -11.02 -33.18
CA GLY A 271 -2.39 -12.26 -33.99
C GLY A 271 -2.46 -13.58 -33.20
N GLY A 272 -2.79 -13.57 -31.91
CA GLY A 272 -2.86 -14.76 -31.05
C GLY A 272 -4.16 -14.86 -30.27
#